data_AF-A0A5M3MD05-F1
#
_entry.id   AF-A0A5M3MD05-F1
#
_cell.length_a   1.000
_cell.length_b   1.000
_cell.length_c   1.000
_cell.angle_alpha   90.00
_cell.angle_beta   90.00
_cell.angle_gamma   90.00
#
_symmetry.space_group_name_H-M   'P 1'
#
loop_
_entity.id
_entity.type
_entity.pdbx_description
1 polymer ?
#
loop_
_entity_poly.entity_id
_entity_poly.type
_entity_poly.pdbx_seq_one_letter_code
_entity_poly.pdbx_strand_id
1 'polypeptide(L)'
;VKYAVLSHRWLPDTEEVTKDDFDKIASGSDPTLKDRKRRGWEKLNMFCKEAIKRKLEFVWADTCCIDKSSSAELDESIRSMFRWYRNSALCIVLLAQTRGAQEARDATIPDEWFSRGWTLQELLAPRRVKFYGSNWNELTYKENDKEWFRETPPRLSFVMKATGISAEDLADFKPGPTSVDDRMCWAAKRLTTRGEDVAYSLMGIFDVSIPTAYGEGADRAFVRLVEAIMLARGDTSVLNW
;
A
#
# COMPACT_ATOMS: atom_id res chain seq x y z
N VAL A 1 -9.20 -13.69 -11.54
CA VAL A 1 -10.16 -13.21 -10.53
C VAL A 1 -10.07 -11.69 -10.44
N LYS A 2 -11.19 -10.97 -10.32
CA LYS A 2 -11.18 -9.50 -10.11
C LYS A 2 -11.45 -9.22 -8.64
N TYR A 3 -10.58 -8.45 -7.99
CA TYR A 3 -10.73 -8.09 -6.58
C TYR A 3 -10.39 -6.61 -6.34
N ALA A 4 -10.99 -6.03 -5.31
CA ALA A 4 -10.53 -4.77 -4.74
C ALA A 4 -9.40 -5.04 -3.74
N VAL A 5 -8.40 -4.16 -3.67
CA VAL A 5 -7.32 -4.22 -2.68
C VAL A 5 -7.42 -3.00 -1.78
N LEU A 6 -7.25 -3.17 -0.47
CA LEU A 6 -7.27 -2.06 0.49
C LEU A 6 -5.85 -1.55 0.75
N SER A 7 -5.70 -0.25 0.73
CA SER A 7 -4.48 0.47 1.08
C SER A 7 -4.84 1.45 2.19
N HIS A 8 -4.39 1.20 3.41
CA HIS A 8 -4.76 2.01 4.56
C HIS A 8 -3.65 2.03 5.60
N ARG A 9 -3.82 2.85 6.63
CA ARG A 9 -3.09 2.66 7.88
C ARG A 9 -3.81 1.64 8.76
N TRP A 10 -3.04 0.74 9.36
CA TRP A 10 -3.58 -0.17 10.38
C TRP A 10 -4.03 0.63 11.60
N LEU A 11 -5.14 0.20 12.19
CA LEU A 11 -5.58 0.60 13.52
C LEU A 11 -4.69 -0.09 14.57
N PRO A 12 -4.75 0.33 15.84
CA PRO A 12 -4.12 -0.43 16.91
C PRO A 12 -4.53 -1.91 16.88
N ASP A 13 -3.63 -2.81 17.27
CA ASP A 13 -3.85 -4.27 17.21
C ASP A 13 -5.13 -4.73 17.97
N THR A 14 -5.55 -3.96 18.97
CA THR A 14 -6.78 -4.21 19.73
C THR A 14 -8.07 -3.92 18.93
N GLU A 15 -7.98 -3.13 17.87
CA GLU A 15 -9.10 -2.69 17.03
C GLU A 15 -9.06 -3.27 15.61
N GLU A 16 -7.88 -3.60 15.09
CA GLU A 16 -7.72 -4.11 13.73
C GLU A 16 -8.24 -5.54 13.59
N VAL A 17 -8.84 -5.86 12.43
CA VAL A 17 -9.28 -7.23 12.12
C VAL A 17 -8.15 -8.00 11.47
N THR A 18 -7.91 -9.22 11.93
CA THR A 18 -6.83 -10.09 11.47
C THR A 18 -7.33 -11.39 10.84
N LYS A 19 -6.46 -12.11 10.12
CA LYS A 19 -6.72 -13.47 9.61
C LYS A 19 -7.11 -14.44 10.73
N ASP A 20 -6.44 -14.37 11.88
CA ASP A 20 -6.73 -15.20 13.06
C ASP A 20 -8.16 -14.95 13.60
N ASP A 21 -8.67 -13.72 13.53
CA ASP A 21 -10.06 -13.44 13.90
C ASP A 21 -11.03 -14.22 13.00
N PHE A 22 -10.77 -14.28 11.69
CA PHE A 22 -11.57 -15.06 10.75
C PHE A 22 -11.48 -16.56 11.00
N ASP A 23 -10.29 -17.07 11.29
CA ASP A 23 -10.08 -18.49 11.57
C ASP A 23 -10.82 -18.92 12.84
N LYS A 24 -10.78 -18.10 13.91
CA LYS A 24 -11.54 -18.33 15.15
C LYS A 24 -13.05 -18.30 14.95
N ILE A 25 -13.55 -17.44 14.06
CA ILE A 25 -14.97 -17.42 13.71
C ILE A 25 -15.34 -18.68 12.93
N ALA A 26 -14.54 -19.05 11.93
CA ALA A 26 -14.80 -20.19 11.05
C ALA A 26 -14.71 -21.54 11.79
N SER A 27 -13.77 -21.68 12.72
CA SER A 27 -13.63 -22.87 13.57
C SER A 27 -14.68 -22.96 14.68
N GLY A 28 -15.41 -21.86 14.95
CA GLY A 28 -16.32 -21.76 16.10
C GLY A 28 -15.62 -21.56 17.44
N SER A 29 -14.31 -21.30 17.45
CA SER A 29 -13.54 -21.07 18.69
C SER A 29 -13.92 -19.76 19.38
N ASP A 30 -14.27 -18.72 18.62
CA ASP A 30 -14.82 -17.46 19.15
C ASP A 30 -15.77 -16.81 18.13
N PRO A 31 -17.02 -17.30 18.00
CA PRO A 31 -17.97 -16.81 17.00
C PRO A 31 -18.47 -15.39 17.28
N THR A 32 -18.23 -14.86 18.49
CA THR A 32 -18.67 -13.53 18.94
C THR A 32 -17.77 -12.40 18.46
N LEU A 33 -16.60 -12.71 17.87
CA LEU A 33 -15.62 -11.71 17.44
C LEU A 33 -16.20 -10.68 16.46
N LYS A 34 -17.10 -11.12 15.57
CA LYS A 34 -17.79 -10.25 14.60
C LYS A 34 -18.77 -9.27 15.25
N ASP A 35 -19.27 -9.59 16.44
CA ASP A 35 -20.26 -8.80 17.17
C ASP A 35 -19.60 -7.76 18.10
N ARG A 36 -18.27 -7.87 18.30
CA ARG A 36 -17.50 -6.89 19.06
C ARG A 36 -17.42 -5.59 18.28
N LYS A 37 -17.75 -4.48 18.95
CA LYS A 37 -17.64 -3.12 18.39
C LYS A 37 -16.17 -2.69 18.26
N ARG A 38 -15.46 -3.24 17.28
CA ARG A 38 -14.11 -2.80 16.88
C ARG A 38 -14.19 -1.98 15.60
N ARG A 39 -13.41 -0.89 15.56
CA ARG A 39 -13.33 0.00 14.39
C ARG A 39 -12.83 -0.72 13.13
N GLY A 40 -12.01 -1.76 13.27
CA GLY A 40 -11.57 -2.58 12.15
C GLY A 40 -12.71 -3.29 11.42
N TRP A 41 -13.75 -3.75 12.14
CA TRP A 41 -14.92 -4.38 11.51
C TRP A 41 -15.74 -3.38 10.69
N GLU A 42 -15.93 -2.17 11.21
CA GLU A 42 -16.59 -1.09 10.47
C GLU A 42 -15.80 -0.72 9.21
N LYS A 43 -14.48 -0.56 9.34
CA LYS A 43 -13.57 -0.29 8.21
C LYS A 43 -13.67 -1.39 7.14
N LEU A 44 -13.64 -2.66 7.52
CA LEU A 44 -13.75 -3.78 6.59
C LEU A 44 -15.14 -3.85 5.94
N ASN A 45 -16.21 -3.62 6.69
CA ASN A 45 -17.57 -3.59 6.15
C ASN A 45 -17.75 -2.48 5.12
N MET A 46 -17.20 -1.29 5.38
CA MET A 46 -17.23 -0.18 4.43
C MET A 46 -16.39 -0.48 3.18
N PHE A 47 -15.22 -1.09 3.34
CA PHE A 47 -14.42 -1.57 2.21
C PHE A 47 -15.21 -2.56 1.32
N CYS A 48 -15.85 -3.55 1.93
CA CYS A 48 -16.70 -4.51 1.21
C CYS A 48 -17.87 -3.82 0.49
N LYS A 49 -18.54 -2.87 1.14
CA LYS A 49 -19.63 -2.08 0.51
C LYS A 49 -19.14 -1.33 -0.72
N GLU A 50 -17.98 -0.68 -0.66
CA GLU A 50 -17.40 0.04 -1.79
C GLU A 50 -16.94 -0.89 -2.93
N ALA A 51 -16.49 -2.10 -2.62
CA ALA A 51 -16.19 -3.13 -3.61
C ALA A 51 -17.47 -3.63 -4.30
N ILE A 52 -18.53 -3.92 -3.53
CA ILE A 52 -19.84 -4.35 -4.05
C ILE A 52 -20.47 -3.28 -4.95
N LYS A 53 -20.42 -2.01 -4.55
CA LYS A 53 -20.86 -0.86 -5.37
C LYS A 53 -20.21 -0.86 -6.76
N ARG A 54 -18.99 -1.39 -6.86
CA ARG A 54 -18.19 -1.48 -8.09
C ARG A 54 -18.21 -2.86 -8.76
N LYS A 55 -19.11 -3.73 -8.32
CA LYS A 55 -19.32 -5.09 -8.87
C LYS A 55 -18.04 -5.93 -8.75
N LEU A 56 -17.29 -5.77 -7.66
CA LEU A 56 -16.15 -6.60 -7.31
C LEU A 56 -16.58 -7.60 -6.23
N GLU A 57 -16.49 -8.88 -6.56
CA GLU A 57 -16.91 -9.98 -5.70
C GLU A 57 -15.89 -10.29 -4.60
N PHE A 58 -14.61 -10.08 -4.90
CA PHE A 58 -13.51 -10.38 -4.00
C PHE A 58 -12.87 -9.10 -3.48
N VAL A 59 -12.42 -9.17 -2.23
CA VAL A 59 -11.65 -8.12 -1.58
C VAL A 59 -10.37 -8.71 -0.99
N TRP A 60 -9.31 -7.92 -0.95
CA TRP A 60 -8.04 -8.28 -0.35
C TRP A 60 -7.60 -7.18 0.61
N ALA A 61 -7.28 -7.55 1.84
CA ALA A 61 -6.67 -6.69 2.84
C ALA A 61 -5.57 -7.48 3.55
N ASP A 62 -4.37 -6.91 3.62
CA ASP A 62 -3.17 -7.56 4.16
C ASP A 62 -3.35 -8.09 5.60
N THR A 63 -4.12 -7.39 6.43
CA THR A 63 -4.40 -7.84 7.81
C THR A 63 -5.24 -9.11 7.86
N CYS A 64 -6.13 -9.32 6.88
CA CYS A 64 -7.13 -10.37 6.88
C CYS A 64 -6.79 -11.53 5.92
N CYS A 65 -5.97 -11.28 4.91
CA CYS A 65 -5.70 -12.21 3.81
C CYS A 65 -4.31 -12.83 3.84
N ILE A 66 -3.44 -12.39 4.75
CA ILE A 66 -2.10 -12.95 4.94
C ILE A 66 -2.07 -13.65 6.30
N ASP A 67 -1.74 -14.93 6.31
CA ASP A 67 -1.38 -15.62 7.54
C ASP A 67 0.02 -15.19 7.99
N LYS A 68 0.05 -14.24 8.92
CA LYS A 68 1.29 -13.73 9.52
C LYS A 68 1.92 -14.71 10.52
N SER A 69 1.24 -15.80 10.89
CA SER A 69 1.77 -16.85 11.77
C SER A 69 2.62 -17.87 11.01
N SER A 70 2.36 -18.04 9.71
CA SER A 70 3.16 -18.87 8.80
C SER A 70 4.30 -18.05 8.21
N SER A 71 5.54 -18.33 8.63
CA SER A 71 6.73 -17.63 8.10
C SER A 71 6.91 -17.84 6.60
N ALA A 72 6.56 -19.02 6.10
CA ALA A 72 6.62 -19.34 4.67
C ALA A 72 5.60 -18.51 3.86
N GLU A 73 4.36 -18.41 4.34
CA GLU A 73 3.33 -17.60 3.68
C GLU A 73 3.66 -16.11 3.78
N LEU A 74 4.17 -15.64 4.92
CA LEU A 74 4.57 -14.26 5.11
C LEU A 74 5.68 -13.85 4.14
N ASP A 75 6.70 -14.70 3.95
CA ASP A 75 7.76 -14.47 2.96
C ASP A 75 7.20 -14.38 1.53
N GLU A 76 6.38 -15.35 1.13
CA GLU A 76 5.75 -15.35 -0.20
C GLU A 76 4.87 -14.12 -0.41
N SER A 77 4.14 -13.74 0.63
CA SER A 77 3.24 -12.59 0.63
C SER A 77 4.00 -11.29 0.43
N ILE A 78 5.05 -11.05 1.21
CA ILE A 78 5.91 -9.86 1.09
C ILE A 78 6.51 -9.76 -0.32
N ARG A 79 7.03 -10.87 -0.86
CA ARG A 79 7.57 -10.90 -2.23
C ARG A 79 6.50 -10.75 -3.32
N SER A 80 5.23 -11.02 -2.99
CA SER A 80 4.09 -10.91 -3.92
C SER A 80 3.30 -9.61 -3.80
N MET A 81 3.55 -8.77 -2.78
CA MET A 81 2.76 -7.55 -2.49
C MET A 81 2.56 -6.68 -3.72
N PHE A 82 3.65 -6.28 -4.39
CA PHE A 82 3.56 -5.46 -5.59
C PHE A 82 2.66 -6.07 -6.66
N ARG A 83 2.81 -7.37 -6.91
CA ARG A 83 2.03 -8.11 -7.91
C ARG A 83 0.56 -8.16 -7.52
N TRP A 84 0.22 -8.32 -6.24
CA TRP A 84 -1.16 -8.27 -5.76
C TRP A 84 -1.79 -6.89 -5.90
N TYR A 85 -1.06 -5.82 -5.62
CA TYR A 85 -1.55 -4.46 -5.89
C TYR A 85 -1.68 -4.19 -7.40
N ARG A 86 -0.69 -4.59 -8.20
CA ARG A 86 -0.65 -4.43 -9.67
C ARG A 86 -1.82 -5.13 -10.38
N ASN A 87 -2.17 -6.33 -9.91
CA ASN A 87 -3.22 -7.16 -10.50
C ASN A 87 -4.62 -6.91 -9.92
N SER A 88 -4.75 -6.07 -8.90
CA SER A 88 -6.05 -5.66 -8.37
C SER A 88 -6.88 -4.95 -9.46
N ALA A 89 -8.20 -5.13 -9.41
CA ALA A 89 -9.11 -4.43 -10.31
C ALA A 89 -9.30 -2.96 -9.89
N LEU A 90 -9.12 -2.67 -8.59
CA LEU A 90 -9.11 -1.35 -7.98
C LEU A 90 -8.36 -1.41 -6.66
N CYS A 91 -7.47 -0.44 -6.44
CA CYS A 91 -6.93 -0.13 -5.11
C CYS A 91 -7.77 0.97 -4.46
N ILE A 92 -8.36 0.68 -3.31
CA ILE A 92 -9.06 1.65 -2.48
C ILE A 92 -8.07 2.16 -1.44
N VAL A 93 -7.74 3.45 -1.52
CA VAL A 93 -6.85 4.11 -0.57
C VAL A 93 -7.70 4.88 0.44
N LEU A 94 -7.58 4.52 1.72
CA LEU A 94 -8.27 5.20 2.82
C LEU A 94 -7.28 6.09 3.58
N LEU A 95 -7.47 7.40 3.47
CA LEU A 95 -6.70 8.42 4.20
C LEU A 95 -7.36 8.68 5.56
N ALA A 96 -6.67 8.31 6.64
CA ALA A 96 -7.27 8.25 7.98
C ALA A 96 -7.37 9.63 8.66
N GLN A 97 -6.54 10.59 8.26
CA GLN A 97 -6.52 11.95 8.83
C GLN A 97 -7.19 12.97 7.90
N THR A 98 -7.33 12.66 6.61
CA THR A 98 -7.99 13.53 5.61
C THR A 98 -9.51 13.31 5.63
N ARG A 99 -10.32 14.31 5.97
CA ARG A 99 -11.79 14.16 6.05
C ARG A 99 -12.49 14.38 4.73
N GLY A 100 -11.93 15.20 3.84
CA GLY A 100 -12.65 15.69 2.67
C GLY A 100 -11.76 16.13 1.52
N ALA A 101 -12.37 16.29 0.35
CA ALA A 101 -11.68 16.73 -0.85
C ALA A 101 -10.99 18.09 -0.69
N GLN A 102 -11.59 19.00 0.09
CA GLN A 102 -11.00 20.32 0.35
C GLN A 102 -9.73 20.20 1.19
N GLU A 103 -9.78 19.48 2.33
CA GLU A 103 -8.60 19.22 3.16
C GLU A 103 -7.47 18.51 2.40
N ALA A 104 -7.84 17.56 1.52
CA ALA A 104 -6.90 16.88 0.65
C ALA A 104 -6.20 17.86 -0.29
N ARG A 105 -6.95 18.73 -0.99
CA ARG A 105 -6.42 19.71 -1.94
C ARG A 105 -5.50 20.73 -1.28
N ASP A 106 -5.90 21.22 -0.12
CA ASP A 106 -5.14 22.23 0.60
C ASP A 106 -3.93 21.61 1.32
N ALA A 107 -3.85 20.27 1.37
CA ALA A 107 -2.87 19.51 2.15
C ALA A 107 -2.77 20.03 3.59
N THR A 108 -3.93 20.35 4.19
CA THR A 108 -4.02 21.02 5.50
C THR A 108 -3.63 20.10 6.64
N ILE A 109 -3.87 18.80 6.48
CA ILE A 109 -3.59 17.79 7.49
C ILE A 109 -2.61 16.77 6.89
N PRO A 110 -1.44 16.55 7.51
CA PRO A 110 -0.54 15.50 7.08
C PRO A 110 -1.19 14.13 7.37
N ASP A 111 -1.40 13.35 6.31
CA ASP A 111 -1.88 11.98 6.43
C ASP A 111 -0.69 11.02 6.54
N GLU A 112 -0.65 10.24 7.62
CA GLU A 112 0.46 9.33 7.89
C GLU A 112 0.54 8.19 6.87
N TRP A 113 -0.52 7.96 6.08
CA TRP A 113 -0.40 7.05 4.95
C TRP A 113 0.72 7.48 4.00
N PHE A 114 0.96 8.78 3.78
CA PHE A 114 2.03 9.24 2.89
C PHE A 114 3.45 8.99 3.42
N SER A 115 3.63 8.79 4.73
CA SER A 115 4.95 8.55 5.32
C SER A 115 5.28 7.06 5.48
N ARG A 116 4.36 6.13 5.24
CA ARG A 116 4.66 4.69 5.34
C ARG A 116 5.56 4.21 4.19
N GLY A 117 6.47 3.28 4.46
CA GLY A 117 7.32 2.65 3.45
C GLY A 117 6.52 1.93 2.36
N TRP A 118 5.58 1.08 2.77
CA TRP A 118 4.74 0.27 1.87
C TRP A 118 3.85 1.08 0.92
N THR A 119 3.56 2.34 1.25
CA THR A 119 2.73 3.24 0.45
C THR A 119 3.21 3.40 -1.00
N LEU A 120 4.51 3.32 -1.28
CA LEU A 120 5.01 3.38 -2.65
C LEU A 120 4.43 2.26 -3.51
N GLN A 121 4.47 1.01 -3.02
CA GLN A 121 3.90 -0.11 -3.75
C GLN A 121 2.37 0.00 -3.81
N GLU A 122 1.73 0.37 -2.70
CA GLU A 122 0.28 0.52 -2.61
C GLU A 122 -0.27 1.59 -3.59
N LEU A 123 0.52 2.64 -3.88
CA LEU A 123 0.17 3.75 -4.76
C LEU A 123 0.55 3.51 -6.24
N LEU A 124 1.78 3.05 -6.47
CA LEU A 124 2.36 2.98 -7.81
C LEU A 124 1.99 1.69 -8.53
N ALA A 125 1.93 0.57 -7.82
CA ALA A 125 1.67 -0.72 -8.44
C ALA A 125 0.27 -0.78 -9.10
N PRO A 126 -0.85 -0.43 -8.44
CA PRO A 126 -2.17 -0.58 -9.03
C PRO A 126 -2.34 0.24 -10.31
N ARG A 127 -3.04 -0.35 -11.29
CA ARG A 127 -3.44 0.37 -12.52
C ARG A 127 -4.60 1.33 -12.29
N ARG A 128 -5.39 1.08 -11.24
CA ARG A 128 -6.54 1.90 -10.85
C ARG A 128 -6.52 2.13 -9.35
N VAL A 129 -6.70 3.39 -8.95
CA VAL A 129 -6.74 3.81 -7.54
C VAL A 129 -8.00 4.63 -7.33
N LYS A 130 -8.59 4.56 -6.13
CA LYS A 130 -9.63 5.48 -5.68
C LYS A 130 -9.35 5.90 -4.24
N PHE A 131 -9.24 7.21 -4.02
CA PHE A 131 -8.98 7.80 -2.72
C PHE A 131 -10.27 8.13 -1.97
N TYR A 132 -10.26 7.81 -0.68
CA TYR A 132 -11.31 8.09 0.28
C TYR A 132 -10.75 8.85 1.47
N GLY A 133 -11.57 9.76 1.99
CA GLY A 133 -11.33 10.37 3.29
C GLY A 133 -11.73 9.44 4.44
N SER A 134 -11.45 9.88 5.66
CA SER A 134 -11.67 9.12 6.89
C SER A 134 -13.12 8.69 7.13
N ASN A 135 -14.08 9.40 6.52
CA ASN A 135 -15.51 9.09 6.58
C ASN A 135 -16.02 8.31 5.36
N TRP A 136 -15.13 7.65 4.59
CA TRP A 136 -15.48 6.91 3.38
C TRP A 136 -16.15 7.74 2.28
N ASN A 137 -15.91 9.05 2.28
CA ASN A 137 -16.28 9.92 1.19
C ASN A 137 -15.20 9.91 0.10
N GLU A 138 -15.62 9.76 -1.15
CA GLU A 138 -14.72 9.84 -2.30
C GLU A 138 -14.11 11.24 -2.40
N LEU A 139 -12.79 11.35 -2.57
CA LEU A 139 -12.11 12.65 -2.67
C LEU A 139 -12.24 13.29 -4.06
N THR A 140 -12.61 12.50 -5.06
CA THR A 140 -12.91 12.94 -6.42
C THR A 140 -14.12 12.19 -6.97
N TYR A 141 -14.65 12.61 -8.12
CA TYR A 141 -15.80 11.95 -8.75
C TYR A 141 -15.45 10.84 -9.75
N LYS A 142 -14.20 10.71 -10.20
CA LYS A 142 -13.83 9.67 -11.19
C LYS A 142 -13.69 8.31 -10.52
N GLU A 143 -13.98 7.24 -11.24
CA GLU A 143 -13.78 5.87 -10.75
C GLU A 143 -12.31 5.44 -10.67
N ASN A 144 -11.43 6.16 -11.37
CA ASN A 144 -9.99 5.92 -11.35
C ASN A 144 -9.25 7.24 -11.19
N ASP A 145 -8.71 7.45 -9.99
CA ASP A 145 -7.99 8.65 -9.64
C ASP A 145 -6.66 8.80 -10.37
N LYS A 146 -6.11 7.71 -10.93
CA LYS A 146 -4.90 7.82 -11.77
C LYS A 146 -5.12 8.64 -13.05
N GLU A 147 -6.37 8.79 -13.49
CA GLU A 147 -6.71 9.64 -14.63
C GLU A 147 -6.53 11.13 -14.35
N TRP A 148 -6.61 11.55 -13.07
CA TRP A 148 -6.43 12.95 -12.70
C TRP A 148 -5.00 13.44 -12.85
N PHE A 149 -4.01 12.55 -12.81
CA PHE A 149 -2.62 12.91 -13.05
C PHE A 149 -2.32 13.20 -14.52
N ARG A 150 -3.18 12.74 -15.44
CA ARG A 150 -3.06 13.05 -16.88
C ARG A 150 -3.67 14.39 -17.27
N GLU A 151 -4.43 15.03 -16.37
CA GLU A 151 -5.01 16.34 -16.65
C GLU A 151 -4.00 17.48 -16.47
N THR A 152 -4.25 18.60 -17.14
CA THR A 152 -3.44 19.82 -17.04
C THR A 152 -4.31 20.98 -16.55
N PRO A 153 -4.13 21.47 -15.31
CA PRO A 153 -3.22 20.98 -14.28
C PRO A 153 -3.70 19.68 -13.59
N PRO A 154 -2.80 18.86 -13.01
CA PRO A 154 -3.19 17.67 -12.26
C PRO A 154 -4.09 17.99 -11.07
N ARG A 155 -5.26 17.35 -10.99
CA ARG A 155 -6.24 17.63 -9.91
C ARG A 155 -5.92 16.98 -8.56
N LEU A 156 -4.97 16.04 -8.55
CA LEU A 156 -4.46 15.37 -7.35
C LEU A 156 -3.05 15.84 -7.01
N SER A 157 -2.76 17.13 -7.22
CA SER A 157 -1.45 17.73 -6.93
C SER A 157 -0.98 17.55 -5.48
N PHE A 158 -1.90 17.38 -4.53
CA PHE A 158 -1.55 17.07 -3.15
C PHE A 158 -0.81 15.73 -3.00
N VAL A 159 -1.15 14.72 -3.81
CA VAL A 159 -0.45 13.42 -3.83
C VAL A 159 0.97 13.62 -4.34
N MET A 160 1.14 14.40 -5.42
CA MET A 160 2.46 14.74 -5.95
C MET A 160 3.30 15.48 -4.91
N LYS A 161 2.72 16.50 -4.25
CA LYS A 161 3.40 17.28 -3.20
C LYS A 161 3.78 16.41 -1.99
N ALA A 162 2.90 15.52 -1.56
CA ALA A 162 3.13 14.68 -0.39
C ALA A 162 4.16 13.56 -0.66
N THR A 163 4.28 13.10 -1.91
CA THR A 163 5.14 11.97 -2.27
C THR A 163 6.44 12.37 -2.96
N GLY A 164 6.49 13.55 -3.58
CA GLY A 164 7.58 13.96 -4.47
C GLY A 164 7.56 13.27 -5.84
N ILE A 165 6.51 12.51 -6.16
CA ILE A 165 6.42 11.70 -7.38
C ILE A 165 5.80 12.52 -8.52
N SER A 166 6.33 12.35 -9.72
CA SER A 166 5.83 12.98 -10.94
C SER A 166 4.39 12.56 -11.27
N ALA A 167 3.66 13.41 -12.01
CA ALA A 167 2.33 13.04 -12.48
C ALA A 167 2.37 11.84 -13.44
N GLU A 168 3.45 11.69 -14.20
CA GLU A 168 3.66 10.58 -15.14
C GLU A 168 3.77 9.24 -14.42
N ASP A 169 4.62 9.15 -13.40
CA ASP A 169 4.79 7.93 -12.60
C ASP A 169 3.52 7.58 -11.81
N LEU A 170 2.83 8.59 -11.26
CA LEU A 170 1.55 8.36 -10.58
C LEU A 170 0.47 7.85 -11.55
N ALA A 171 0.48 8.30 -12.81
CA ALA A 171 -0.46 7.87 -13.84
C ALA A 171 -0.18 6.46 -14.39
N ASP A 172 1.08 6.10 -14.65
CA ASP A 172 1.48 4.81 -15.24
C ASP A 172 2.92 4.39 -14.88
N PHE A 173 3.14 4.04 -13.61
CA PHE A 173 4.43 3.55 -13.14
C PHE A 173 4.89 2.24 -13.81
N LYS A 174 6.17 2.22 -14.21
CA LYS A 174 6.91 1.04 -14.68
C LYS A 174 7.96 0.63 -13.64
N PRO A 175 7.82 -0.54 -12.98
CA PRO A 175 8.82 -1.03 -12.04
C PRO A 175 10.10 -1.44 -12.80
N GLY A 176 11.23 -1.42 -12.09
CA GLY A 176 12.52 -1.83 -12.66
C GLY A 176 13.73 -1.14 -12.02
N PRO A 177 14.95 -1.62 -12.28
CA PRO A 177 16.19 -1.05 -11.75
C PRO A 177 16.63 0.17 -12.59
N THR A 178 15.82 1.23 -12.59
CA THR A 178 16.05 2.48 -13.36
C THR A 178 15.63 3.68 -12.53
N SER A 179 16.24 4.86 -12.76
CA SER A 179 15.96 6.07 -11.97
C SER A 179 16.07 5.79 -10.48
N VAL A 180 17.17 5.13 -10.10
CA VAL A 180 17.32 4.58 -8.75
C VAL A 180 17.39 5.70 -7.72
N ASP A 181 18.11 6.76 -8.04
CA ASP A 181 18.21 7.99 -7.27
C ASP A 181 16.83 8.62 -6.98
N ASP A 182 16.01 8.84 -8.02
CA ASP A 182 14.66 9.39 -7.85
C ASP A 182 13.79 8.50 -6.95
N ARG A 183 13.81 7.19 -7.19
CA ARG A 183 13.01 6.20 -6.44
C ARG A 183 13.46 6.07 -4.99
N MET A 184 14.77 6.17 -4.75
CA MET A 184 15.33 6.23 -3.39
C MET A 184 14.96 7.54 -2.71
N CYS A 185 14.95 8.68 -3.41
CA CYS A 185 14.46 9.95 -2.89
C CYS A 185 12.98 9.85 -2.45
N TRP A 186 12.14 9.15 -3.20
CA TRP A 186 10.74 8.90 -2.81
C TRP A 186 10.64 8.05 -1.53
N ALA A 187 11.63 7.21 -1.25
CA ALA A 187 11.68 6.31 -0.12
C ALA A 187 12.33 6.92 1.13
N ALA A 188 13.29 7.83 0.97
CA ALA A 188 14.22 8.28 2.02
C ALA A 188 13.56 8.83 3.29
N LYS A 189 12.37 9.44 3.18
CA LYS A 189 11.65 10.04 4.32
C LYS A 189 10.54 9.15 4.87
N ARG A 190 10.44 7.91 4.40
CA ARG A 190 9.38 6.99 4.79
C ARG A 190 9.80 6.16 6.01
N LEU A 191 8.80 5.81 6.80
CA LEU A 191 8.93 5.07 8.06
C LEU A 191 8.35 3.67 7.89
N THR A 192 9.00 2.71 8.54
CA THR A 192 8.57 1.33 8.62
C THR A 192 8.48 0.88 10.07
N THR A 193 7.57 -0.05 10.35
CA THR A 193 7.42 -0.62 11.70
C THR A 193 8.51 -1.64 11.98
N ARG A 194 8.84 -2.49 11.00
CA ARG A 194 10.01 -3.37 11.04
C ARG A 194 11.14 -2.73 10.27
N GLY A 195 12.35 -2.77 10.82
CA GLY A 195 13.51 -2.13 10.22
C GLY A 195 13.80 -2.67 8.82
N GLU A 196 13.66 -3.98 8.60
CA GLU A 196 13.93 -4.64 7.33
C GLU A 196 12.94 -4.23 6.21
N ASP A 197 11.75 -3.75 6.57
CA ASP A 197 10.77 -3.30 5.58
C ASP A 197 11.24 -2.06 4.81
N VAL A 198 12.28 -1.33 5.27
CA VAL A 198 12.91 -0.27 4.46
C VAL A 198 13.41 -0.81 3.13
N ALA A 199 13.82 -2.08 3.11
CA ALA A 199 14.26 -2.80 1.93
C ALA A 199 13.11 -3.53 1.25
N TYR A 200 12.33 -4.31 2.01
CA TYR A 200 11.30 -5.18 1.44
C TYR A 200 10.17 -4.39 0.77
N SER A 201 9.84 -3.21 1.29
CA SER A 201 8.85 -2.31 0.67
C SER A 201 9.32 -1.67 -0.65
N LEU A 202 10.56 -1.88 -1.08
CA LEU A 202 11.10 -1.36 -2.34
C LEU A 202 11.31 -2.43 -3.43
N MET A 203 11.24 -3.72 -3.09
CA MET A 203 11.42 -4.82 -4.04
C MET A 203 10.60 -4.65 -5.32
N GLY A 204 9.30 -4.38 -5.17
CA GLY A 204 8.39 -4.19 -6.30
C GLY A 204 8.61 -2.89 -7.08
N ILE A 205 9.15 -1.86 -6.45
CA ILE A 205 9.50 -0.60 -7.13
C ILE A 205 10.65 -0.85 -8.10
N PHE A 206 11.63 -1.66 -7.70
CA PHE A 206 12.79 -1.98 -8.51
C PHE A 206 12.67 -3.27 -9.34
N ASP A 207 11.54 -3.96 -9.27
CA ASP A 207 11.31 -5.27 -9.93
C ASP A 207 12.38 -6.31 -9.58
N VAL A 208 12.81 -6.33 -8.30
CA VAL A 208 13.77 -7.29 -7.76
C VAL A 208 13.11 -8.12 -6.67
N SER A 209 13.68 -9.29 -6.37
CA SER A 209 13.19 -10.16 -5.30
C SER A 209 14.34 -10.62 -4.43
N ILE A 210 14.24 -10.37 -3.12
CA ILE A 210 15.15 -10.89 -2.11
C ILE A 210 14.35 -11.70 -1.07
N PRO A 211 14.89 -12.83 -0.56
CA PRO A 211 14.26 -13.56 0.54
C PRO A 211 14.08 -12.69 1.79
N THR A 212 12.92 -12.76 2.43
CA THR A 212 12.70 -12.06 3.71
C THR A 212 13.39 -12.79 4.86
N ALA A 213 14.01 -12.03 5.74
CA ALA A 213 14.77 -12.52 6.88
C ALA A 213 14.64 -11.54 8.05
N TYR A 214 13.44 -11.46 8.64
CA TYR A 214 13.23 -10.63 9.83
C TYR A 214 14.16 -11.04 10.97
N GLY A 215 14.86 -10.06 11.55
CA GLY A 215 15.95 -10.26 12.50
C GLY A 215 17.34 -10.05 11.89
N GLU A 216 17.46 -9.91 10.56
CA GLU A 216 18.74 -9.59 9.91
C GLU A 216 19.18 -8.13 10.13
N GLY A 217 18.25 -7.26 10.51
CA GLY A 217 18.47 -5.83 10.71
C GLY A 217 18.29 -5.01 9.43
N ALA A 218 17.90 -3.75 9.59
CA ALA A 218 17.58 -2.83 8.49
C ALA A 218 18.75 -2.66 7.51
N ASP A 219 19.96 -2.43 8.03
CA ASP A 219 21.15 -2.18 7.21
C ASP A 219 21.47 -3.36 6.29
N ARG A 220 21.40 -4.59 6.83
CA ARG A 220 21.69 -5.80 6.08
C ARG A 220 20.62 -6.07 5.03
N ALA A 221 19.35 -5.90 5.38
CA ALA A 221 18.25 -6.01 4.42
C ALA A 221 18.41 -4.99 3.27
N PHE A 222 18.81 -3.76 3.59
CA PHE A 222 19.02 -2.70 2.61
C PHE A 222 20.23 -2.97 1.69
N VAL A 223 21.35 -3.46 2.23
CA VAL A 223 22.50 -3.89 1.40
C VAL A 223 22.07 -4.95 0.39
N ARG A 224 21.32 -5.97 0.82
CA ARG A 224 20.81 -7.01 -0.09
C ARG A 224 19.88 -6.48 -1.17
N LEU A 225 19.08 -5.46 -0.87
CA LEU A 225 18.27 -4.78 -1.88
C LEU A 225 19.16 -4.07 -2.90
N VAL A 226 20.15 -3.29 -2.45
CA VAL A 226 21.09 -2.58 -3.33
C VAL A 226 21.85 -3.56 -4.22
N GLU A 227 22.36 -4.66 -3.66
CA GLU A 227 22.99 -5.74 -4.42
C GLU A 227 22.06 -6.31 -5.49
N ALA A 228 20.80 -6.58 -5.15
CA ALA A 228 19.82 -7.10 -6.11
C ALA A 228 19.52 -6.11 -7.24
N ILE A 229 19.43 -4.80 -6.94
CA ILE A 229 19.25 -3.74 -7.94
C ILE A 229 20.45 -3.69 -8.89
N MET A 230 21.66 -3.72 -8.34
CA MET A 230 22.90 -3.68 -9.12
C MET A 230 23.05 -4.92 -10.01
N LEU A 231 22.72 -6.11 -9.51
CA LEU A 231 22.79 -7.35 -10.28
C LEU A 231 21.72 -7.43 -11.38
N ALA A 232 20.57 -6.77 -11.22
CA ALA A 232 19.48 -6.83 -12.18
C ALA A 232 19.78 -6.10 -13.51
N ARG A 233 20.51 -4.97 -13.49
CA ARG A 233 20.92 -4.25 -14.72
C ARG A 233 22.23 -3.44 -14.65
N GLY A 234 22.93 -3.40 -13.53
CA GLY A 234 24.18 -2.64 -13.41
C GLY A 234 24.04 -1.12 -13.45
N ASP A 235 22.85 -0.56 -13.21
CA ASP A 235 22.67 0.89 -13.10
C ASP A 235 23.37 1.41 -11.82
N THR A 236 24.48 2.13 -12.01
CA THR A 236 25.30 2.66 -10.91
C THR A 236 24.69 3.89 -10.24
N SER A 237 23.56 4.42 -10.72
CA SER A 237 22.84 5.53 -10.07
C SER A 237 22.36 5.22 -8.65
N VAL A 238 22.39 3.94 -8.24
CA VAL A 238 22.16 3.51 -6.85
C VAL A 238 23.09 4.15 -5.82
N LEU A 239 24.17 4.82 -6.24
CA LEU A 239 25.08 5.55 -5.35
C LEU A 239 24.83 7.07 -5.32
N ASN A 240 23.86 7.58 -6.08
CA ASN A 240 23.62 9.02 -6.28
C ASN A 240 22.45 9.60 -5.46
N TRP A 241 21.83 8.81 -4.58
CA TRP A 241 20.66 9.23 -3.78
C TRP A 241 21.01 10.01 -2.51
#